data_AF-A0A822WES6-F1
#
_entry.id   AF-A0A822WES6-F1
#
_cell.length_a   1.000
_cell.length_b   1.000
_cell.length_c   1.000
_cell.angle_alpha   90.00
_cell.angle_beta   90.00
_cell.angle_gamma   90.00
#
_symmetry.space_group_name_H-M   'P 1'
#
loop_
_entity.id
_entity.type
_entity.pdbx_description
1 polymer ?
#
loop_
_entity_poly.entity_id
_entity_poly.type
_entity_poly.pdbx_seq_one_letter_code
_entity_poly.pdbx_strand_id
1 'polypeptide(L)'
;MSKKERNNILRIGKAAQKQQQRLLITSLEEIPGTLIEHVEEVHSTPPSVEEWAALNDLLECSSGVYYRPRKRKVYTWDDSQLKKWQMLGFTSLRHYLNYNAMNNTVAGARDFDELFHIGDSYTE
;
A
#
# COMPACT_ATOMS: atom_id res chain seq x y z
N MET A 1 -0.75 -42.84 30.44
CA MET A 1 -0.91 -42.20 29.12
C MET A 1 -0.10 -42.92 28.07
N SER A 2 -0.76 -43.39 27.02
CA SER A 2 -0.20 -44.10 25.88
C SER A 2 0.56 -43.15 24.93
N LYS A 3 1.55 -43.67 24.18
CA LYS A 3 2.29 -42.89 23.16
C LYS A 3 1.36 -42.26 22.11
N LYS A 4 0.25 -42.92 21.75
CA LYS A 4 -0.74 -42.38 20.79
C LYS A 4 -1.44 -41.13 21.32
N GLU A 5 -1.83 -41.13 22.59
CA GLU A 5 -2.51 -39.98 23.23
C GLU A 5 -1.60 -38.76 23.29
N ARG A 6 -0.32 -38.97 23.69
CA ARG A 6 0.68 -37.89 23.71
C ARG A 6 0.92 -37.27 22.32
N ASN A 7 0.95 -38.09 21.26
CA ASN A 7 1.14 -37.60 19.89
C ASN A 7 -0.04 -36.76 19.39
N ASN A 8 -1.28 -37.13 19.73
CA ASN A 8 -2.45 -36.31 19.39
C ASN A 8 -2.45 -34.97 20.12
N ILE A 9 -2.12 -34.96 21.42
CA ILE A 9 -2.01 -33.73 22.20
C ILE A 9 -0.94 -32.79 21.61
N LEU A 10 0.22 -33.33 21.21
CA LEU A 10 1.27 -32.55 20.56
C LEU A 10 0.83 -31.98 19.19
N ARG A 11 0.06 -32.73 18.40
CA ARG A 11 -0.50 -32.23 17.13
C ARG A 11 -1.50 -31.11 17.33
N ILE A 12 -2.41 -31.27 18.30
CA ILE A 12 -3.40 -30.25 18.66
C ILE A 12 -2.70 -28.98 19.16
N GLY A 13 -1.70 -29.12 20.03
CA GLY A 13 -0.90 -27.98 20.52
C GLY A 13 -0.19 -27.23 19.39
N LYS A 14 0.41 -27.94 18.42
CA LYS A 14 1.02 -27.32 17.23
C LYS A 14 0.00 -26.62 16.34
N ALA A 15 -1.19 -27.20 16.16
CA ALA A 15 -2.26 -26.58 15.38
C ALA A 15 -2.77 -25.29 16.04
N ALA A 16 -2.97 -25.31 17.36
CA ALA A 16 -3.36 -24.13 18.14
C ALA A 16 -2.33 -23.00 18.05
N GLN A 17 -1.03 -23.33 18.17
CA GLN A 17 0.04 -22.34 18.00
C GLN A 17 0.05 -21.71 16.60
N LYS A 18 -0.12 -22.50 15.54
CA LYS A 18 -0.23 -21.98 14.16
C LYS A 18 -1.44 -21.06 13.99
N GLN A 19 -2.57 -21.40 14.61
CA GLN A 19 -3.77 -20.56 14.57
C GLN A 19 -3.54 -19.23 15.29
N GLN A 20 -2.92 -19.25 16.47
CA GLN A 20 -2.55 -18.03 17.20
C GLN A 20 -1.60 -17.14 16.41
N GLN A 21 -0.58 -17.71 15.77
CA GLN A 21 0.35 -16.96 14.92
C GLN A 21 -0.36 -16.30 13.74
N ARG A 22 -1.31 -16.99 13.09
CA ARG A 22 -2.11 -16.40 12.01
C ARG A 22 -2.96 -15.24 12.50
N LEU A 23 -3.64 -15.39 13.64
CA LEU A 23 -4.43 -14.31 14.23
C LEU A 23 -3.56 -13.10 14.53
N LEU A 24 -2.37 -13.30 15.10
CA LEU A 24 -1.41 -12.24 15.37
C LEU A 24 -0.98 -11.51 14.09
N ILE A 25 -0.58 -12.24 13.05
CA ILE A 25 -0.19 -11.65 11.75
C ILE A 25 -1.35 -10.84 11.15
N THR A 26 -2.56 -11.38 11.22
CA THR A 26 -3.76 -10.69 10.69
C THR A 26 -4.02 -9.40 11.47
N SER A 27 -3.90 -9.43 12.80
CA SER A 27 -4.09 -8.25 13.65
C SER A 27 -3.02 -7.17 13.41
N LEU A 28 -1.77 -7.55 13.14
CA LEU A 28 -0.70 -6.59 12.81
C LEU A 28 -0.88 -5.96 11.43
N GLU A 29 -1.42 -6.71 10.46
CA GLU A 29 -1.73 -6.21 9.12
C GLU A 29 -3.00 -5.36 9.07
N GLU A 30 -3.87 -5.49 10.06
CA GLU A 30 -5.10 -4.70 10.20
C GLU A 30 -4.83 -3.27 10.69
N ILE A 31 -3.70 -3.05 11.38
CA ILE A 31 -3.28 -1.71 11.79
C ILE A 31 -2.89 -0.90 10.54
N PRO A 32 -3.59 0.21 10.24
CA PRO A 32 -3.28 1.04 9.09
C PRO A 32 -1.91 1.69 9.25
N GLY A 33 -1.13 1.68 8.17
CA GLY A 33 0.05 2.51 8.03
C GLY A 33 -0.32 3.98 7.83
N THR A 34 0.65 4.87 8.04
CA THR A 34 0.49 6.32 7.89
C THR A 34 1.32 6.83 6.71
N LEU A 35 0.72 7.64 5.85
CA LEU A 35 1.47 8.42 4.87
C LEU A 35 2.21 9.54 5.60
N ILE A 36 3.52 9.61 5.44
CA ILE A 36 4.32 10.66 6.09
C ILE A 36 4.59 11.75 5.07
N GLU A 37 3.97 12.91 5.29
CA GLU A 37 4.15 14.09 4.48
C GLU A 37 5.30 14.92 5.03
N HIS A 38 6.27 15.22 4.17
CA HIS A 38 7.41 16.07 4.50
C HIS A 38 7.32 17.35 3.70
N VAL A 39 7.48 18.48 4.39
CA VAL A 39 7.50 19.81 3.79
C VAL A 39 8.84 20.45 4.09
N GLU A 40 9.64 20.63 3.04
CA GLU A 40 10.93 21.30 3.14
C GLU A 40 10.86 22.68 2.48
N GLU A 41 11.42 23.68 3.15
CA GLU A 41 11.59 25.01 2.55
C GLU A 41 12.93 25.11 1.84
N VAL A 42 12.87 25.12 0.51
CA VAL A 42 14.05 25.18 -0.35
C VAL A 42 14.15 26.56 -1.00
N HIS A 43 15.37 27.02 -1.25
CA HIS A 43 15.59 28.21 -2.06
C HIS A 43 15.11 27.98 -3.50
N SER A 44 14.58 29.04 -4.13
CA SER A 44 14.31 28.98 -5.56
C SER A 44 15.58 28.70 -6.34
N THR A 45 15.43 27.96 -7.45
CA THR A 45 16.49 27.77 -8.42
C THR A 45 17.00 29.14 -8.88
N PRO A 46 18.34 29.34 -8.92
CA PRO A 46 18.88 30.59 -9.41
C PRO A 46 18.51 30.78 -10.90
N PRO A 47 18.40 32.03 -11.37
CA PRO A 47 18.15 32.31 -12.78
C PRO A 47 19.27 31.74 -13.66
N SER A 48 18.93 31.36 -14.88
CA SER A 48 19.91 31.04 -15.91
C SER A 48 20.74 32.26 -16.30
N VAL A 49 21.84 32.06 -17.03
CA VAL A 49 22.77 33.14 -17.42
C VAL A 49 22.06 34.24 -18.24
N GLU A 50 21.17 33.84 -19.16
CA GLU A 50 20.39 34.78 -19.98
C GLU A 50 19.38 35.56 -19.13
N GLU A 51 18.68 34.89 -18.22
CA GLU A 51 17.75 35.53 -17.29
C GLU A 51 18.47 36.47 -16.33
N TRP A 52 19.70 36.13 -15.92
CA TRP A 52 20.54 37.01 -15.12
C TRP A 52 20.96 38.26 -15.89
N ALA A 53 21.30 38.15 -17.17
CA ALA A 53 21.65 39.31 -17.99
C ALA A 53 20.47 40.28 -18.12
N ALA A 54 19.28 39.77 -18.45
CA ALA A 54 18.08 40.59 -18.53
C ALA A 54 17.70 41.22 -17.17
N LEU A 55 17.94 40.49 -16.08
CA LEU A 55 17.68 40.98 -14.73
C LEU A 55 18.68 42.09 -14.33
N ASN A 56 19.96 41.96 -14.70
CA ASN A 56 20.96 42.99 -14.46
C ASN A 56 20.62 44.29 -15.21
N ASP A 57 20.19 44.20 -16.48
CA ASP A 57 19.77 45.38 -17.24
C ASP A 57 18.64 46.14 -16.54
N LEU A 58 17.66 45.43 -15.96
CA LEU A 58 16.57 46.02 -15.18
C LEU A 58 17.06 46.64 -13.86
N LEU A 59 17.97 45.97 -13.15
CA LEU A 59 18.55 46.46 -11.89
C LEU A 59 19.39 47.72 -12.11
N GLU A 60 20.10 47.82 -13.23
CA GLU A 60 20.91 48.98 -13.57
C GLU A 60 20.07 50.18 -13.99
N CYS A 61 18.93 49.94 -14.67
CA CYS A 61 18.05 51.01 -15.15
C CYS A 61 17.14 51.61 -14.07
N SER A 62 17.01 50.98 -12.89
CA SER A 62 16.03 51.38 -11.88
C SER A 62 16.62 51.48 -10.48
N SER A 63 16.56 52.67 -9.87
CA SER A 63 17.02 52.89 -8.50
C SER A 63 16.06 52.27 -7.49
N GLY A 64 16.56 51.41 -6.60
CA GLY A 64 15.79 50.82 -5.49
C GLY A 64 15.16 49.45 -5.78
N VAL A 65 15.41 48.87 -6.95
CA VAL A 65 15.00 47.50 -7.28
C VAL A 65 16.12 46.53 -6.90
N TYR A 66 15.76 45.35 -6.36
CA TYR A 66 16.73 44.33 -5.99
C TYR A 66 16.14 42.92 -6.20
N TYR A 67 17.03 41.97 -6.51
CA TYR A 67 16.65 40.58 -6.67
C TYR A 67 16.37 39.93 -5.31
N ARG A 68 15.14 39.43 -5.13
CA ARG A 68 14.74 38.71 -3.92
C ARG A 68 14.00 37.41 -4.29
N PRO A 69 14.72 36.29 -4.47
CA PRO A 69 14.08 35.01 -4.73
C PRO A 69 13.20 34.61 -3.55
N ARG A 70 11.96 34.20 -3.84
CA ARG A 70 11.06 33.65 -2.82
C ARG A 70 11.54 32.26 -2.40
N LYS A 71 11.29 31.87 -1.15
CA LYS A 71 11.45 30.47 -0.74
C LYS A 71 10.29 29.65 -1.30
N ARG A 72 10.54 28.41 -1.69
CA ARG A 72 9.53 27.47 -2.19
C ARG A 72 9.39 26.32 -1.20
N LYS A 73 8.14 25.87 -1.01
CA LYS A 73 7.85 24.64 -0.28
C LYS A 73 7.93 23.47 -1.25
N VAL A 74 8.74 22.47 -0.92
CA VAL A 74 8.82 21.20 -1.62
C VAL A 74 8.09 20.17 -0.76
N TYR A 75 7.13 19.49 -1.37
CA TYR A 75 6.34 18.44 -0.72
C TYR A 75 6.89 17.10 -1.19
N THR A 76 7.25 16.25 -0.24
CA THR A 76 7.62 14.85 -0.48
C THR A 76 6.75 13.95 0.37
N TRP A 77 6.45 12.77 -0.18
CA TRP A 77 5.61 11.77 0.46
C TRP A 77 6.41 10.51 0.66
N ASP A 78 6.38 9.96 1.87
CA ASP A 78 6.93 8.63 2.17
C ASP A 78 5.78 7.66 2.42
N ASP A 79 5.65 6.69 1.50
CA ASP A 79 4.65 5.64 1.51
C ASP A 79 5.19 4.29 2.02
N SER A 80 6.41 4.25 2.56
CA SER A 80 7.05 3.02 3.03
C SER A 80 6.27 2.26 4.10
N GLN A 81 5.47 2.97 4.90
CA GLN A 81 4.63 2.38 5.95
C GLN A 81 3.24 1.99 5.46
N LEU A 82 2.81 2.43 4.28
CA LEU A 82 1.48 2.14 3.76
C LEU A 82 1.34 0.65 3.42
N LYS A 83 0.22 0.07 3.85
CA LYS A 83 -0.11 -1.32 3.49
C LYS A 83 -0.64 -1.38 2.06
N LYS A 84 -0.43 -2.51 1.40
CA LYS A 84 -0.89 -2.74 0.01
C LYS A 84 -2.38 -2.44 -0.19
N TRP A 85 -3.22 -2.83 0.77
CA TRP A 85 -4.65 -2.58 0.72
C TRP A 85 -5.01 -1.09 0.83
N GLN A 86 -4.22 -0.29 1.57
CA GLN A 86 -4.38 1.16 1.65
C GLN A 86 -4.00 1.83 0.33
N MET A 87 -2.90 1.41 -0.28
CA MET A 87 -2.45 1.93 -1.59
C MET A 87 -3.48 1.66 -2.70
N LEU A 88 -4.26 0.58 -2.57
CA LEU A 88 -5.37 0.24 -3.48
C LEU A 88 -6.68 0.98 -3.16
N GLY A 89 -6.71 1.83 -2.12
CA GLY A 89 -7.88 2.64 -1.75
C GLY A 89 -8.92 1.91 -0.91
N PHE A 90 -8.61 0.73 -0.35
CA PHE A 90 -9.54 0.05 0.56
C PHE A 90 -9.53 0.70 1.95
N THR A 91 -10.72 0.80 2.55
CA THR A 91 -10.93 1.40 3.87
C THR A 91 -10.42 0.54 5.03
N SER A 92 -10.32 -0.78 4.84
CA SER A 92 -9.78 -1.72 5.82
C SER A 92 -9.24 -2.98 5.16
N LEU A 93 -8.37 -3.70 5.88
CA LEU A 93 -7.88 -5.01 5.45
C LEU A 93 -9.04 -5.98 5.18
N ARG A 94 -10.09 -5.96 6.00
CA ARG A 94 -11.27 -6.83 5.82
C ARG A 94 -12.02 -6.54 4.53
N HIS A 95 -12.16 -5.27 4.16
CA HIS A 95 -12.78 -4.89 2.89
C HIS A 95 -11.96 -5.42 1.70
N TYR A 96 -10.64 -5.26 1.74
CA TYR A 96 -9.72 -5.80 0.73
C TYR A 96 -9.78 -7.33 0.63
N LEU A 97 -9.76 -8.04 1.76
CA LEU A 97 -9.84 -9.51 1.78
C LEU A 97 -11.18 -10.03 1.26
N ASN A 98 -12.29 -9.40 1.63
CA ASN A 98 -13.60 -9.76 1.12
C ASN A 98 -13.72 -9.52 -0.39
N TYR A 99 -13.23 -8.37 -0.87
CA TYR A 99 -13.19 -8.06 -2.30
C TYR A 99 -12.36 -9.10 -3.06
N ASN A 100 -11.17 -9.44 -2.56
CA ASN A 100 -10.33 -10.47 -3.18
C ASN A 100 -10.96 -11.86 -3.13
N ALA A 101 -11.58 -12.23 -2.01
CA ALA A 101 -12.27 -13.52 -1.90
C ALA A 101 -13.39 -13.62 -2.94
N MET A 102 -14.24 -12.59 -3.04
CA MET A 102 -15.33 -12.55 -4.04
C MET A 102 -14.82 -12.60 -5.48
N ASN A 103 -13.75 -11.87 -5.79
CA ASN A 103 -13.20 -11.86 -7.16
C ASN A 103 -12.41 -13.14 -7.51
N ASN A 104 -11.76 -13.79 -6.55
CA ASN A 104 -11.15 -15.11 -6.76
C ASN A 104 -12.20 -16.23 -6.78
N THR A 105 -13.38 -16.07 -6.16
CA THR A 105 -14.44 -17.08 -6.23
C THR A 105 -15.13 -17.16 -7.58
N VAL A 106 -14.85 -16.26 -8.53
CA VAL A 106 -15.23 -16.47 -9.94
C VAL A 106 -14.55 -17.73 -10.51
N ALA A 107 -13.38 -18.12 -9.99
CA ALA A 107 -12.76 -19.41 -10.30
C ALA A 107 -13.52 -20.59 -9.65
N GLY A 108 -13.98 -20.45 -8.40
CA GLY A 108 -14.78 -21.51 -7.74
C GLY A 108 -16.21 -21.65 -8.27
N ALA A 109 -16.78 -20.59 -8.86
CA ALA A 109 -18.05 -20.65 -9.59
C ALA A 109 -17.89 -21.39 -10.93
N ARG A 110 -16.72 -21.30 -11.59
CA ARG A 110 -16.38 -22.15 -12.74
C ARG A 110 -16.31 -23.64 -12.35
N ASP A 111 -15.70 -23.95 -11.21
CA ASP A 111 -15.64 -25.34 -10.73
C ASP A 111 -17.05 -25.90 -10.41
N PHE A 112 -17.98 -25.05 -9.98
CA PHE A 112 -19.38 -25.42 -9.78
C PHE A 112 -20.13 -25.65 -11.10
N ASP A 113 -19.87 -24.85 -12.14
CA ASP A 113 -20.41 -25.06 -13.50
C ASP A 113 -19.89 -26.38 -14.11
N GLU A 114 -18.62 -26.71 -13.92
CA GLU A 114 -18.05 -28.00 -14.34
C GLU A 114 -18.75 -29.20 -13.66
N LEU A 115 -19.14 -29.07 -12.39
CA LEU A 115 -19.92 -30.09 -11.68
C LEU A 115 -21.32 -30.31 -12.27
N PHE A 116 -21.95 -29.27 -12.84
CA PHE A 116 -23.23 -29.41 -13.54
C PHE A 116 -23.05 -29.95 -14.97
N HIS A 117 -21.89 -29.76 -15.59
CA HIS A 117 -21.56 -30.35 -16.90
C HIS A 117 -21.05 -31.81 -16.85
N ILE A 118 -20.65 -32.31 -15.68
CA ILE A 118 -20.31 -33.73 -15.48
C ILE A 118 -21.56 -34.62 -15.73
N GLY A 119 -22.76 -34.14 -15.37
CA GLY A 119 -24.02 -34.86 -15.59
C GLY A 119 -24.37 -35.11 -17.05
N ASP A 120 -23.95 -34.21 -17.95
CA ASP A 120 -24.24 -34.29 -19.39
C ASP A 120 -23.27 -35.21 -20.15
N SER A 121 -22.16 -35.62 -19.52
CA SER A 121 -21.15 -36.52 -20.11
C SER A 121 -21.40 -38.02 -19.87
N TYR A 122 -22.43 -38.37 -19.11
CA TYR A 122 -22.84 -39.76 -18.82
C TYR A 122 -24.09 -40.22 -19.59
N THR A 123 -24.56 -39.41 -20.54
CA THR A 123 -25.61 -39.81 -21.48
C THR A 123 -25.01 -40.05 -22.87
N GLU A 124 -24.39 -41.22 -23.04
CA GLU A 124 -24.37 -42.03 -24.28
C GLU A 124 -23.74 -43.40 -24.00
#